data_AF-A0AAC9NB16-F1
#
_entry.id   AF-A0AAC9NB16-F1
#
_cell.length_a   1.000
_cell.length_b   1.000
_cell.length_c   1.000
_cell.angle_alpha   90.00
_cell.angle_beta   90.00
_cell.angle_gamma   90.00
#
_symmetry.space_group_name_H-M   'P 1'
#
loop_
_entity.id
_entity.type
_entity.pdbx_description
1 polymer ?
#
loop_
_entity_poly.entity_id
_entity_poly.type
_entity_poly.pdbx_seq_one_letter_code
_entity_poly.pdbx_strand_id
1 'polypeptide(L)'
;MMSQFNFMKLIGKYSVTFDLIVHSEGDYDDIGRWQDGEPITTKQKGALVVLPSQLIYQSGGRLTTLDRQLYISKSVEIPLKSKVIFKGATYHVESMNPFEDYADFNSYILKAVSSFD
;
A
#
# COMPACT_ATOMS: atom_id res chain seq x y z
N MET A 1 21.20 3.18 -22.51
CA MET A 1 20.89 2.87 -21.10
C MET A 1 19.97 3.98 -20.59
N MET A 2 18.67 3.69 -20.43
CA MET A 2 17.71 4.70 -19.96
C MET A 2 18.02 5.05 -18.51
N SER A 3 18.24 6.33 -18.24
CA SER A 3 18.41 6.86 -16.89
C SER A 3 17.08 6.73 -16.16
N GLN A 4 16.90 5.69 -15.35
CA GLN A 4 15.77 5.63 -14.41
C GLN A 4 15.87 6.86 -13.51
N PHE A 5 14.83 7.69 -13.50
CA PHE A 5 14.78 8.83 -12.61
C PHE A 5 14.82 8.32 -11.16
N ASN A 6 15.81 8.79 -10.38
CA ASN A 6 15.99 8.40 -8.98
C ASN A 6 15.03 9.20 -8.09
N PHE A 7 13.75 8.84 -8.13
CA PHE A 7 12.71 9.47 -7.32
C PHE A 7 12.73 8.96 -5.87
N MET A 8 13.33 7.79 -5.62
CA MET A 8 13.44 7.24 -4.26
C MET A 8 14.23 8.11 -3.30
N LYS A 9 15.21 8.91 -3.75
CA LYS A 9 15.86 9.90 -2.88
C LYS A 9 14.88 10.91 -2.30
N LEU A 10 13.94 11.39 -3.12
CA LEU A 10 12.92 12.35 -2.68
C LEU A 10 11.88 11.66 -1.77
N ILE A 11 11.39 10.49 -2.19
CA ILE A 11 10.44 9.69 -1.40
C ILE A 11 11.04 9.36 -0.03
N GLY A 12 12.31 8.97 0.02
CA GLY A 12 13.04 8.63 1.24
C GLY A 12 13.09 9.78 2.26
N LYS A 13 13.18 11.03 1.80
CA LYS A 13 13.18 12.23 2.65
C LYS A 13 11.86 12.43 3.39
N TYR A 14 10.74 12.07 2.76
CA TYR A 14 9.39 12.23 3.32
C TYR A 14 8.79 10.91 3.81
N SER A 15 9.58 9.83 3.81
CA SER A 15 9.10 8.51 4.20
C SER A 15 8.92 8.41 5.71
N VAL A 16 7.82 7.76 6.08
CA VAL A 16 7.50 7.36 7.45
C VAL A 16 7.55 5.85 7.57
N THR A 17 7.68 5.36 8.80
CA THR A 17 7.55 3.93 9.10
C THR A 17 6.10 3.59 9.39
N PHE A 18 5.63 2.47 8.87
CA PHE A 18 4.29 1.93 9.10
C PHE A 18 4.35 0.41 9.22
N ASP A 19 3.30 -0.18 9.80
CA ASP A 19 3.15 -1.63 9.85
C ASP A 19 2.33 -2.08 8.63
N LEU A 20 2.86 -3.04 7.89
CA LEU A 20 2.19 -3.71 6.77
C LEU A 20 1.77 -5.10 7.21
N ILE A 21 0.48 -5.39 7.13
CA ILE A 21 -0.10 -6.70 7.42
C ILE A 21 -0.55 -7.32 6.11
N VAL A 22 0.13 -8.40 5.73
CA VAL A 22 -0.20 -9.21 4.55
C VAL A 22 -0.79 -10.52 5.07
N HIS A 23 -1.95 -10.91 4.56
CA HIS A 23 -2.44 -12.27 4.79
C HIS A 23 -1.76 -13.14 3.74
N SER A 24 -1.07 -14.21 4.16
CA SER A 24 -0.61 -15.18 3.18
C SER A 24 -1.84 -15.82 2.53
N GLU A 25 -1.70 -16.29 1.30
CA GLU A 25 -2.69 -17.25 0.79
C GLU A 25 -2.66 -18.48 1.69
N GLY A 26 -3.83 -19.08 1.93
CA GLY A 26 -3.89 -20.37 2.60
C GLY A 26 -3.21 -21.44 1.77
N ASP A 27 -2.83 -22.54 2.40
CA ASP A 27 -2.23 -23.69 1.71
C ASP A 27 -2.89 -24.98 2.19
N TYR A 28 -2.68 -26.06 1.44
CA TYR A 28 -3.08 -27.39 1.86
C TYR A 28 -1.99 -28.03 2.72
N ASP A 29 -2.37 -28.62 3.84
CA ASP A 29 -1.45 -29.38 4.68
C ASP A 29 -1.10 -30.76 4.09
N ASP A 30 -0.18 -31.47 4.76
CA ASP A 30 0.30 -32.79 4.35
C ASP A 30 -0.81 -33.86 4.22
N ILE A 31 -2.03 -33.58 4.72
CA ILE A 31 -3.20 -34.46 4.62
C ILE A 31 -4.30 -33.87 3.72
N GLY A 32 -4.01 -32.80 2.99
CA GLY A 32 -4.91 -32.20 2.00
C GLY A 32 -6.03 -31.34 2.59
N ARG A 33 -5.89 -30.83 3.82
CA ARG A 33 -6.84 -29.86 4.40
C ARG A 33 -6.35 -28.43 4.13
N TRP A 34 -7.27 -27.59 3.68
CA TRP A 34 -7.01 -26.16 3.55
C TRP A 34 -6.74 -25.54 4.93
N GLN A 35 -5.65 -24.80 5.05
CA GLN A 35 -5.29 -23.99 6.20
C GLN A 35 -5.23 -22.53 5.76
N ASP A 36 -6.00 -21.67 6.43
CA ASP A 36 -5.97 -20.24 6.14
C ASP A 36 -4.59 -19.66 6.47
N GLY A 37 -4.15 -18.72 5.63
CA GLY A 37 -2.90 -18.03 5.84
C GLY A 37 -2.96 -17.10 7.05
N GLU A 38 -1.95 -17.20 7.92
CA GLU A 38 -1.83 -16.30 9.06
C GLU A 38 -1.36 -14.89 8.61
N PRO A 39 -1.84 -13.82 9.27
CA PRO A 39 -1.40 -12.47 8.95
C PRO A 39 0.06 -12.24 9.38
N ILE A 40 0.91 -11.88 8.43
CA ILE A 40 2.29 -11.52 8.67
C ILE A 40 2.39 -10.00 8.77
N THR A 41 2.89 -9.51 9.91
CA THR A 41 3.14 -8.07 10.12
C THR A 41 4.61 -7.74 9.91
N THR A 42 4.91 -6.80 9.02
CA THR A 42 6.27 -6.30 8.76
C THR A 42 6.34 -4.79 8.89
N LYS A 43 7.47 -4.27 9.36
CA LYS A 43 7.72 -2.82 9.35
C LYS A 43 8.25 -2.39 7.99
N GLN A 44 7.55 -1.45 7.36
CA GLN A 44 7.92 -0.91 6.06
C GLN A 44 8.15 0.60 6.14
N LYS A 45 8.82 1.15 5.12
CA LYS A 45 9.11 2.58 5.02
C LYS A 45 8.71 3.10 3.65
N GLY A 46 7.89 4.16 3.64
CA GLY A 46 7.41 4.80 2.41
C GLY A 46 6.76 6.15 2.70
N ALA A 47 6.49 6.93 1.66
CA ALA A 47 5.84 8.23 1.78
C ALA A 47 4.31 8.05 1.70
N LEU A 48 3.62 8.37 2.79
CA LEU A 48 2.16 8.45 2.87
C LEU A 48 1.71 9.89 2.71
N VAL A 49 1.02 10.20 1.62
CA VAL A 49 0.52 11.56 1.33
C VAL A 49 -1.00 11.54 1.13
N VAL A 50 -1.63 12.71 1.26
CA VAL A 50 -3.07 12.87 0.97
C VAL A 50 -3.34 12.70 -0.53
N LEU A 51 -4.54 12.23 -0.87
CA LEU A 51 -4.97 12.20 -2.27
C LEU A 51 -5.24 13.62 -2.79
N PRO A 52 -4.92 13.92 -4.07
CA PRO A 52 -5.30 15.18 -4.69
C PRO A 52 -6.83 15.37 -4.72
N SER A 53 -7.31 16.59 -4.44
CA SER A 53 -8.75 16.87 -4.41
C SER A 53 -9.48 16.53 -5.72
N GLN A 54 -8.80 16.70 -6.85
CA GLN A 54 -9.35 16.34 -8.17
C GLN A 54 -9.61 14.83 -8.29
N LEU A 55 -8.70 13.99 -7.77
CA LEU A 55 -8.86 12.53 -7.76
C LEU A 55 -10.03 12.11 -6.87
N ILE A 56 -10.16 12.73 -5.69
CA ILE A 56 -11.29 12.51 -4.77
C ILE A 56 -12.60 12.86 -5.47
N TYR A 57 -12.68 14.04 -6.10
CA TYR A 57 -13.88 14.49 -6.83
C TYR A 57 -14.26 13.56 -7.98
N GLN A 58 -13.28 13.17 -8.81
CA GLN A 58 -13.49 12.28 -9.95
C GLN A 58 -13.86 10.84 -9.55
N SER A 59 -13.56 10.43 -8.32
CA SER A 59 -13.90 9.09 -7.82
C SER A 59 -15.41 8.87 -7.61
N GLY A 60 -16.24 9.91 -7.69
CA GLY A 60 -17.69 9.80 -7.51
C GLY A 60 -18.10 9.38 -6.10
N GLY A 61 -17.33 9.78 -5.08
CA GLY A 61 -17.58 9.43 -3.67
C GLY A 61 -16.92 8.13 -3.22
N ARG A 62 -16.23 7.41 -4.10
CA ARG A 62 -15.47 6.21 -3.74
C ARG A 62 -14.27 6.54 -2.84
N LEU A 63 -13.57 7.63 -3.11
CA LEU A 63 -12.40 8.07 -2.35
C LEU A 63 -12.74 9.27 -1.46
N THR A 64 -12.00 9.42 -0.37
CA THR A 64 -12.22 10.45 0.64
C THR A 64 -10.92 11.17 1.02
N THR A 65 -11.03 12.23 1.81
CA THR A 65 -9.87 12.95 2.38
C THR A 65 -9.11 12.15 3.44
N LEU A 66 -9.69 11.05 3.92
CA LEU A 66 -9.04 10.14 4.87
C LEU A 66 -8.10 9.16 4.18
N ASP A 67 -8.31 8.90 2.89
CA ASP A 67 -7.49 8.00 2.08
C ASP A 67 -6.09 8.59 1.84
N ARG A 68 -5.14 7.72 1.49
CA ARG A 68 -3.73 8.10 1.27
C ARG A 68 -3.20 7.52 -0.02
N GLN A 69 -2.28 8.24 -0.64
CA GLN A 69 -1.36 7.66 -1.62
C GLN A 69 -0.11 7.19 -0.87
N LEU A 70 0.30 5.95 -1.12
CA LEU A 70 1.58 5.43 -0.66
C LEU A 70 2.55 5.37 -1.83
N TYR A 71 3.73 5.94 -1.66
CA TYR A 71 4.89 5.73 -2.52
C TYR A 71 5.94 4.92 -1.76
N ILE A 72 6.38 3.80 -2.32
CA ILE A 72 7.34 2.89 -1.68
C ILE A 72 8.31 2.31 -2.70
N SER A 73 9.49 1.87 -2.27
CA SER A 73 10.46 1.25 -3.17
C SER A 73 9.83 0.09 -3.96
N LYS A 74 10.17 0.00 -5.24
CA LYS A 74 9.67 -1.08 -6.12
C LYS A 74 10.06 -2.49 -5.66
N SER A 75 11.06 -2.62 -4.79
CA SER A 75 11.46 -3.90 -4.20
C SER A 75 10.47 -4.41 -3.15
N VAL A 76 9.50 -3.59 -2.75
CA VAL A 76 8.45 -3.96 -1.81
C VAL A 76 7.17 -4.15 -2.59
N GLU A 77 6.78 -5.41 -2.77
CA GLU A 77 5.49 -5.77 -3.32
C GLU A 77 4.46 -5.79 -2.21
N ILE A 78 3.35 -5.08 -2.42
CA ILE A 78 2.24 -5.03 -1.48
C ILE A 78 1.01 -5.64 -2.17
N PRO A 79 0.57 -6.83 -1.76
CA PRO A 79 -0.64 -7.44 -2.29
C PRO A 79 -1.86 -6.55 -2.04
N LEU A 80 -2.82 -6.53 -2.97
CA LEU A 80 -4.10 -5.85 -2.75
C LEU A 80 -4.82 -6.45 -1.53
N LYS A 81 -5.70 -5.66 -0.91
CA LYS A 81 -6.41 -6.00 0.34
C LYS A 81 -5.54 -6.13 1.60
N SER A 82 -4.21 -6.11 1.48
CA SER A 82 -3.29 -5.95 2.63
C SER A 82 -3.68 -4.74 3.47
N LYS A 83 -3.34 -4.77 4.76
CA LYS A 83 -3.62 -3.67 5.69
C LYS A 83 -2.36 -2.87 5.97
N VAL A 84 -2.48 -1.55 5.97
CA VAL A 84 -1.44 -0.63 6.42
C VAL A 84 -1.91 0.04 7.71
N ILE A 85 -1.08 0.01 8.75
CA ILE A 85 -1.35 0.71 10.00
C ILE A 85 -0.34 1.84 10.17
N PHE A 86 -0.85 3.07 10.29
CA PHE A 86 -0.04 4.25 10.51
C PHE A 86 -0.73 5.21 11.48
N LYS A 87 -0.03 5.56 12.58
CA LYS A 87 -0.53 6.47 13.63
C LYS A 87 -1.94 6.11 14.14
N GLY A 88 -2.20 4.82 14.33
CA GLY A 88 -3.49 4.31 14.81
C GLY A 88 -4.61 4.25 13.76
N ALA A 89 -4.40 4.79 12.56
CA ALA A 89 -5.32 4.61 11.44
C ALA A 89 -5.00 3.32 10.69
N THR A 90 -6.05 2.62 10.26
CA THR A 90 -5.96 1.41 9.43
C THR A 90 -6.41 1.72 8.01
N TYR A 91 -5.69 1.18 7.04
CA TYR A 91 -6.00 1.34 5.63
C TYR A 91 -6.01 -0.02 4.92
N HIS A 92 -6.85 -0.18 3.90
CA HIS A 92 -6.75 -1.27 2.93
C HIS A 92 -6.04 -0.81 1.66
N VAL A 93 -5.18 -1.66 1.12
CA VAL A 93 -4.56 -1.44 -0.19
C VAL A 93 -5.62 -1.70 -1.27
N GLU A 94 -6.09 -0.64 -1.91
CA GLU A 94 -7.23 -0.68 -2.86
C GLU A 94 -6.79 -0.89 -4.30
N SER A 95 -5.73 -0.20 -4.72
CA SER A 95 -5.18 -0.35 -6.07
C SER A 95 -3.68 -0.03 -6.09
N MET A 96 -3.01 -0.55 -7.13
CA MET A 96 -1.63 -0.22 -7.47
C MET A 96 -1.62 0.53 -8.81
N ASN A 97 -0.86 1.62 -8.87
CA ASN A 97 -0.53 2.32 -10.10
C ASN A 97 0.93 1.99 -10.46
N PRO A 98 1.16 1.14 -11.48
CA PRO A 98 2.51 0.76 -11.86
C PRO A 98 3.22 1.95 -12.53
N PHE A 99 4.42 2.28 -12.05
CA PHE A 99 5.34 3.24 -12.66
C PHE A 99 6.64 2.57 -13.13
N GLU A 100 6.62 1.24 -13.25
CA GLU A 100 7.79 0.35 -13.32
C GLU A 100 8.73 0.65 -14.48
N ASP A 101 8.20 1.08 -15.62
CA ASP A 101 8.98 1.36 -16.83
C ASP A 101 9.95 2.55 -16.67
N TYR A 102 9.68 3.47 -15.74
CA TYR A 102 10.41 4.75 -15.65
C TYR A 102 10.82 5.15 -14.22
N ALA A 103 10.38 4.41 -13.19
CA ALA A 103 10.59 4.76 -11.78
C ALA A 103 11.16 3.62 -10.92
N ASP A 104 11.75 4.01 -9.79
CA ASP A 104 12.31 3.13 -8.76
C ASP A 104 11.35 2.88 -7.57
N PHE A 105 10.06 3.22 -7.74
CA PHE A 105 9.02 3.11 -6.73
C PHE A 105 7.69 2.57 -7.29
N ASN A 106 6.91 1.96 -6.40
CA ASN A 106 5.50 1.60 -6.60
C ASN A 106 4.60 2.63 -5.92
N SER A 107 3.39 2.77 -6.44
CA SER A 107 2.39 3.69 -5.91
C SER A 107 1.06 2.99 -5.65
N TYR A 108 0.49 3.19 -4.48
CA TYR A 108 -0.73 2.52 -4.05
C TYR A 108 -1.77 3.51 -3.53
N ILE A 109 -3.04 3.26 -3.83
CA ILE A 109 -4.17 3.91 -3.16
C ILE A 109 -4.49 3.12 -1.90
N LEU A 110 -4.46 3.80 -0.76
CA LEU A 110 -4.80 3.26 0.55
C LEU A 110 -6.14 3.84 0.99
N LYS A 111 -7.14 2.97 1.11
CA LYS A 111 -8.49 3.33 1.56
C LYS A 111 -8.58 3.27 3.08
N ALA A 112 -8.96 4.36 3.73
CA ALA A 112 -9.12 4.39 5.18
C ALA A 112 -10.27 3.46 5.61
N VAL A 113 -10.02 2.68 6.66
CA VAL A 113 -11.05 1.87 7.32
C VAL A 113 -11.75 2.75 8.35
N SER A 114 -13.04 2.98 8.14
CA SER A 114 -13.91 3.62 9.13
C SER A 114 -14.16 2.63 10.27
N SER A 115 -13.95 3.03 11.53
CA SER A 115 -14.28 2.23 12.71
C SER A 115 -15.78 2.20 13.05
N PHE A 116 -16.64 2.63 12.12
CA PHE A 116 -18.09 2.72 12.30
C PHE A 116 -18.89 1.61 11.59
N ASP A 117 -18.25 0.49 11.23
CA ASP A 117 -18.94 -0.75 10.86
C ASP A 117 -18.94 -1.75 12.03
#